data_AF-A0A1G7HQD8-F1
#
_entry.id   AF-A0A1G7HQD8-F1
#
_cell.length_a   1.000
_cell.length_b   1.000
_cell.length_c   1.000
_cell.angle_alpha   90.00
_cell.angle_beta   90.00
_cell.angle_gamma   90.00
#
_symmetry.space_group_name_H-M   'P 1'
#
loop_
_entity.id
_entity.type
_entity.pdbx_description
1 polymer ?
#
loop_
_entity_poly.entity_id
_entity_poly.type
_entity_poly.pdbx_seq_one_letter_code
_entity_poly.pdbx_strand_id
1 'polypeptide(L)'
;MEYKPKYSKDEIEKLVAWMDSHMDRFPQEIEIDNCSSSMNPQYTYLSLRELVTSRYDNITYSSYIKMVYDMRDAIAKILGEEVED
;
A
#
# COMPACT_ATOMS: atom_id res chain seq x y z
N MET A 1 -1.93 6.48 -7.15
CA MET A 1 -2.78 5.54 -7.95
C MET A 1 -4.30 5.79 -7.81
N GLU A 2 -5.07 5.81 -8.91
CA GLU A 2 -6.55 5.72 -8.86
C GLU A 2 -7.05 4.29 -8.56
N TYR A 3 -8.30 4.16 -8.08
CA TYR A 3 -8.93 2.84 -7.91
C TYR A 3 -9.16 2.18 -9.27
N LYS A 4 -8.91 0.88 -9.36
CA LYS A 4 -9.31 0.06 -10.50
C LYS A 4 -9.71 -1.35 -10.09
N PRO A 5 -10.61 -2.01 -10.86
CA PRO A 5 -11.15 -3.33 -10.52
C PRO A 5 -10.16 -4.49 -10.71
N LYS A 6 -9.02 -4.25 -11.35
CA LYS A 6 -8.00 -5.27 -11.57
C LYS A 6 -6.62 -4.63 -11.62
N TYR A 7 -5.72 -5.18 -10.81
CA TYR A 7 -4.30 -4.84 -10.82
C TYR A 7 -3.53 -5.95 -11.53
N SER A 8 -2.50 -5.58 -12.29
CA SER A 8 -1.60 -6.53 -12.92
C SER A 8 -0.62 -7.09 -11.90
N LYS A 9 -0.03 -8.24 -12.22
CA LYS A 9 1.00 -8.83 -11.36
C LYS A 9 2.20 -7.90 -11.18
N ASP A 10 2.66 -7.24 -12.25
CA ASP A 10 3.78 -6.29 -12.24
C ASP A 10 3.54 -5.13 -11.27
N GLU A 11 2.33 -4.57 -11.27
CA GLU A 11 1.93 -3.51 -10.35
C GLU A 11 2.00 -3.95 -8.88
N ILE A 12 1.53 -5.16 -8.58
CA ILE A 12 1.58 -5.72 -7.22
C ILE A 12 3.02 -6.00 -6.80
N GLU A 13 3.84 -6.53 -7.71
CA GLU A 13 5.25 -6.81 -7.43
C GLU A 13 6.02 -5.51 -7.14
N LYS A 14 5.79 -4.45 -7.92
CA LYS A 14 6.38 -3.12 -7.67
C LYS A 14 5.92 -2.52 -6.35
N LEU A 15 4.61 -2.56 -6.07
CA LEU A 15 4.04 -2.06 -4.82
C LEU A 15 4.65 -2.77 -3.61
N VAL A 16 4.68 -4.10 -3.64
CA VAL A 16 5.22 -4.92 -2.54
C VAL A 16 6.72 -4.71 -2.38
N ALA A 17 7.48 -4.66 -3.48
CA ALA A 17 8.92 -4.40 -3.43
C ALA A 17 9.24 -3.04 -2.79
N TRP A 18 8.50 -1.99 -3.17
CA TRP A 18 8.67 -0.67 -2.55
C TRP A 18 8.37 -0.73 -1.05
N MET A 19 7.22 -1.27 -0.67
CA MET A 19 6.79 -1.34 0.74
C MET A 19 7.78 -2.16 1.58
N ASP A 20 8.20 -3.34 1.11
CA ASP A 20 9.17 -4.20 1.79
C ASP A 20 10.53 -3.49 1.97
N SER A 21 10.98 -2.73 0.97
CA SER A 21 12.27 -1.99 1.03
C SER A 21 12.28 -0.78 1.96
N HIS A 22 11.11 -0.30 2.39
CA HIS A 22 10.96 0.87 3.27
C HIS A 22 10.49 0.50 4.68
N MET A 23 10.31 -0.79 4.99
CA MET A 23 9.73 -1.27 6.25
C MET A 23 10.37 -0.72 7.52
N ASP A 24 11.68 -0.45 7.49
CA ASP A 24 12.47 0.13 8.58
C ASP A 24 12.23 1.63 8.79
N ARG A 25 11.69 2.31 7.78
CA ARG A 25 11.42 3.75 7.75
C ARG A 25 9.93 4.09 7.89
N PHE A 26 9.06 3.10 8.14
CA PHE A 26 7.65 3.37 8.35
C PHE A 26 7.45 4.22 9.61
N PRO A 27 6.63 5.28 9.54
CA PRO A 27 6.28 6.06 10.71
C PRO A 27 5.41 5.22 11.66
N GLN A 28 5.31 5.65 12.92
CA GLN A 28 4.47 4.98 13.91
C GLN A 28 2.97 5.11 13.58
N GLU A 29 2.58 6.22 12.94
CA GLU A 29 1.22 6.46 12.49
C GLU A 29 1.23 7.16 11.12
N ILE A 30 0.17 6.92 10.33
CA ILE A 30 -0.10 7.66 9.09
C ILE A 30 -1.57 8.06 9.01
N GLU A 31 -1.81 9.22 8.43
CA GLU A 31 -3.09 9.58 7.81
C GLU A 31 -3.04 9.11 6.36
N ILE A 32 -3.92 8.18 5.99
CA ILE A 32 -4.00 7.61 4.63
C ILE A 32 -4.83 8.54 3.75
N ASP A 33 -5.96 9.00 4.28
CA ASP A 33 -6.82 10.02 3.69
C ASP A 33 -7.52 10.81 4.81
N ASN A 34 -8.34 11.81 4.44
CA ASN A 34 -9.05 12.68 5.39
C ASN A 34 -9.95 11.93 6.41
N CYS A 35 -10.26 10.66 6.17
CA CYS A 35 -11.18 9.84 6.96
C CYS A 35 -10.54 8.58 7.55
N SER A 36 -9.29 8.27 7.20
CA SER A 36 -8.64 6.98 7.49
C SER A 36 -7.22 7.18 7.98
N SER A 37 -6.89 6.57 9.11
CA SER A 37 -5.54 6.54 9.66
C SER A 37 -5.14 5.14 10.10
N SER A 38 -3.83 4.89 10.20
CA SER A 38 -3.29 3.67 10.82
C SER A 38 -2.32 4.04 11.93
N MET A 39 -2.55 3.50 13.12
CA MET A 39 -1.71 3.65 14.32
C MET A 39 -0.51 2.69 14.34
N ASN A 40 -0.39 1.81 13.32
CA ASN A 40 0.76 0.94 13.11
C ASN A 40 0.76 0.48 11.64
N PRO A 41 1.18 1.35 10.70
CA PRO A 41 1.12 1.06 9.28
C PRO A 41 1.97 -0.15 8.89
N GLN A 42 3.04 -0.43 9.63
CA GLN A 42 3.91 -1.58 9.38
C GLN A 42 3.15 -2.89 9.61
N TYR A 43 2.44 -3.00 10.74
CA TYR A 43 1.60 -4.15 11.03
C TYR A 43 0.40 -4.25 10.07
N THR A 44 -0.24 -3.11 9.74
CA THR A 44 -1.32 -3.07 8.75
C THR A 44 -0.85 -3.61 7.39
N TYR A 45 0.30 -3.14 6.90
CA TYR A 45 0.86 -3.61 5.64
C TYR A 45 1.17 -5.10 5.68
N LEU A 46 1.84 -5.60 6.73
CA LEU A 46 2.15 -7.03 6.87
C LEU A 46 0.89 -7.90 6.82
N SER A 47 -0.21 -7.45 7.44
CA SER A 47 -1.49 -8.14 7.43
C SER A 47 -2.15 -8.16 6.04
N LEU A 48 -1.94 -7.11 5.24
CA LEU A 48 -2.49 -6.98 3.89
C LEU A 48 -1.58 -7.60 2.81
N ARG A 49 -0.27 -7.74 3.06
CA ARG A 49 0.74 -8.17 2.10
C ARG A 49 0.41 -9.53 1.47
N GLU A 50 0.06 -10.52 2.28
CA GLU A 50 -0.32 -11.86 1.77
C GLU A 50 -1.60 -11.79 0.91
N LEU A 51 -2.58 -10.99 1.35
CA LEU A 51 -3.85 -10.83 0.65
C LEU A 51 -3.63 -10.18 -0.72
N VAL A 52 -2.87 -9.08 -0.81
CA VAL A 52 -2.64 -8.39 -2.08
C VAL A 52 -1.76 -9.19 -3.03
N THR A 53 -0.79 -9.97 -2.53
CA THR A 53 0.07 -10.81 -3.37
C THR A 53 -0.63 -12.06 -3.90
N SER A 54 -1.57 -12.64 -3.14
CA SER A 54 -2.22 -13.91 -3.50
C SER A 54 -3.60 -13.76 -4.15
N ARG A 55 -4.25 -12.60 -4.02
CA ARG A 55 -5.64 -12.38 -4.48
C ARG A 55 -5.82 -11.19 -5.43
N TYR A 56 -4.74 -10.67 -6.01
CA TYR A 56 -4.79 -9.48 -6.86
C TYR A 56 -5.66 -9.61 -8.12
N ASP A 57 -5.89 -10.83 -8.58
CA ASP A 57 -6.71 -11.15 -9.74
C ASP A 57 -8.21 -11.19 -9.42
N ASN A 58 -8.57 -11.15 -8.13
CA ASN A 58 -9.94 -11.17 -7.66
C ASN A 58 -10.43 -9.77 -7.27
N ILE A 59 -11.45 -9.30 -8.00
CA ILE A 59 -12.03 -7.96 -7.86
C ILE A 59 -12.51 -7.64 -6.43
N THR A 60 -12.93 -8.65 -5.64
CA THR A 60 -13.35 -8.47 -4.25
C THR A 60 -12.25 -7.84 -3.38
N TYR A 61 -10.99 -8.03 -3.75
CA TYR A 61 -9.84 -7.55 -2.97
C TYR A 61 -9.20 -6.26 -3.53
N SER A 62 -9.73 -5.71 -4.63
CA SER A 62 -9.18 -4.52 -5.29
C SER A 62 -9.02 -3.32 -4.35
N SER A 63 -9.99 -3.13 -3.45
CA SER A 63 -9.95 -2.02 -2.49
C SER A 63 -8.81 -2.14 -1.47
N TYR A 64 -8.41 -3.37 -1.11
CA TYR A 64 -7.25 -3.58 -0.24
C TYR A 64 -5.95 -3.25 -0.96
N ILE A 65 -5.87 -3.56 -2.25
CA ILE A 65 -4.69 -3.18 -3.07
C ILE A 65 -4.61 -1.66 -3.17
N LYS A 66 -5.72 -0.99 -3.46
CA LYS A 66 -5.81 0.47 -3.45
C LYS A 66 -5.39 1.05 -2.10
N MET A 67 -5.85 0.48 -1.00
CA MET A 67 -5.45 0.91 0.35
C MET A 67 -3.94 0.80 0.55
N VAL A 68 -3.29 -0.27 0.07
CA VAL A 68 -1.81 -0.39 0.16
C VAL A 68 -1.10 0.65 -0.70
N TYR A 69 -1.62 1.01 -1.87
CA TYR A 69 -1.13 2.16 -2.65
C TYR A 69 -1.29 3.49 -1.89
N ASP A 70 -2.42 3.71 -1.24
CA ASP A 70 -2.64 4.95 -0.47
C ASP A 70 -1.71 5.04 0.75
N MET A 71 -1.47 3.90 1.40
CA MET A 71 -0.46 3.80 2.45
C MET A 71 0.94 4.14 1.91
N ARG A 72 1.32 3.59 0.74
CA ARG A 72 2.59 3.88 0.08
C ARG A 72 2.76 5.38 -0.16
N ASP A 73 1.75 6.01 -0.77
CA ASP A 73 1.79 7.42 -1.15
C ASP A 73 1.84 8.32 0.10
N ALA A 74 1.11 7.97 1.17
CA ALA A 74 1.17 8.67 2.45
C ALA A 74 2.55 8.54 3.13
N ILE A 75 3.15 7.36 3.13
CA ILE A 75 4.49 7.13 3.67
C ILE A 75 5.53 7.88 2.86
N ALA A 76 5.51 7.78 1.52
CA ALA A 76 6.42 8.48 0.63
C ALA A 76 6.37 10.00 0.86
N LYS A 77 5.17 10.57 1.03
CA LYS A 77 4.98 11.98 1.36
C LYS A 77 5.66 12.37 2.68
N ILE A 78 5.55 11.55 3.72
CA ILE A 78 6.21 11.78 5.01
C ILE A 78 7.73 11.69 4.87
N LEU A 79 8.22 10.76 4.04
CA LEU A 79 9.64 10.58 3.76
C LEU A 79 10.22 11.64 2.80
N GLY A 80 9.38 12.43 2.13
CA GLY A 80 9.79 13.41 1.13
C GLY A 80 10.21 12.78 -0.20
N GLU A 81 9.64 11.63 -0.55
CA GLU A 81 9.95 10.86 -1.75
C GLU A 81 8.85 10.98 -2.81
N GLU A 82 9.24 10.99 -4.08
CA GLU A 82 8.31 10.85 -5.20
C GLU A 82 8.19 9.38 -5.57
N VAL A 83 6.95 8.91 -5.74
CA VAL A 83 6.63 7.54 -6.15
C VAL A 83 5.93 7.56 -7.51
N GLU A 84 6.43 6.76 -8.44
CA GLU A 84 5.80 6.52 -9.74
C GLU A 84 4.92 5.25 -9.69
N ASP A 85 3.85 5.23 -10.49
CA ASP A 85 2.90 4.10 -10.60
C ASP A 85 3.35 3.07 -11.66
#